data_AF-A0ABD0QJA3-F1
#
_entry.id   AF-A0ABD0QJA3-F1
#
_cell.length_a   1.000
_cell.length_b   1.000
_cell.length_c   1.000
_cell.angle_alpha   90.00
_cell.angle_beta   90.00
_cell.angle_gamma   90.00
#
_symmetry.space_group_name_H-M   'P 1'
#
loop_
_entity.id
_entity.type
_entity.pdbx_description
1 polymer ?
#
loop_
_entity_poly.entity_id
_entity_poly.type
_entity_poly.pdbx_seq_one_letter_code
_entity_poly.pdbx_strand_id
1 'polypeptide(L)' 'IQDGILQALDQHLQVHHPDSPHLFPKLLQKMADLRQLVTENAQLVQMIKKTESETSLHPLLQEIYKD' A
#
# COMPACT_ATOMS: atom_id res chain seq x y z
N ILE A 1 -14.53 12.77 -1.37
CA ILE A 1 -14.17 11.74 -2.38
C ILE A 1 -13.82 10.42 -1.69
N GLN A 2 -12.86 10.41 -0.76
CA GLN A 2 -12.44 9.21 -0.04
C GLN A 2 -13.58 8.55 0.77
N ASP A 3 -14.40 9.32 1.48
CA ASP A 3 -15.55 8.77 2.22
C ASP A 3 -16.58 8.08 1.33
N GLY A 4 -16.84 8.64 0.13
CA GLY A 4 -17.74 8.02 -0.84
C GLY A 4 -17.21 6.70 -1.40
N ILE A 5 -15.89 6.58 -1.56
CA ILE A 5 -15.24 5.33 -1.99
C ILE A 5 -15.31 4.29 -0.88
N LEU A 6 -15.05 4.69 0.38
CA LEU A 6 -15.15 3.80 1.54
C LEU A 6 -16.57 3.27 1.73
N GLN A 7 -17.57 4.14 1.56
CA GLN A 7 -18.98 3.77 1.71
C GLN A 7 -19.44 2.82 0.60
N ALA A 8 -19.02 3.06 -0.66
CA ALA A 8 -19.28 2.15 -1.77
C ALA A 8 -18.59 0.79 -1.58
N LEU A 9 -17.36 0.79 -1.05
CA LEU A 9 -16.60 -0.42 -0.75
C LEU A 9 -17.25 -1.25 0.36
N ASP A 10 -17.69 -0.62 1.45
CA ASP A 10 -18.42 -1.29 2.54
C ASP A 10 -19.72 -1.94 2.03
N GLN A 11 -20.52 -1.19 1.26
CA GLN A 11 -21.74 -1.71 0.65
C GLN A 11 -21.47 -2.88 -0.30
N HIS A 12 -20.45 -2.76 -1.16
CA HIS A 12 -20.07 -3.82 -2.09
C HIS A 12 -19.66 -5.10 -1.36
N LEU A 13 -18.87 -4.98 -0.29
CA LEU A 13 -18.44 -6.13 0.51
C LEU A 13 -19.61 -6.77 1.27
N GLN A 14 -20.56 -5.99 1.79
CA GLN A 14 -21.76 -6.54 2.43
C GLN A 14 -22.66 -7.28 1.44
N VAL A 15 -22.83 -6.76 0.23
CA VAL A 15 -23.68 -7.37 -0.82
C VAL A 15 -23.04 -8.63 -1.39
N HIS A 16 -21.73 -8.60 -1.66
CA HIS A 16 -21.03 -9.73 -2.30
C HIS A 16 -20.49 -10.77 -1.32
N HIS A 17 -20.31 -10.41 -0.05
CA HIS A 17 -19.80 -11.30 0.99
C HIS A 17 -20.63 -11.23 2.29
N PRO A 18 -21.93 -11.58 2.25
CA PRO A 18 -22.81 -11.53 3.43
C PRO A 18 -22.34 -12.46 4.57
N ASP A 19 -21.65 -13.55 4.24
CA ASP A 19 -21.08 -14.50 5.22
C ASP A 19 -19.81 -13.98 5.93
N SER A 20 -19.29 -12.81 5.53
CA SER A 20 -18.04 -12.25 6.05
C SER A 20 -18.23 -10.80 6.54
N PRO A 21 -18.99 -10.56 7.63
CA PRO A 21 -19.31 -9.22 8.13
C PRO A 21 -18.09 -8.39 8.57
N HIS A 22 -16.95 -9.04 8.80
CA HIS A 22 -15.69 -8.38 9.19
C HIS A 22 -14.72 -8.18 8.01
N LEU A 23 -15.19 -8.30 6.77
CA LEU A 23 -14.33 -8.20 5.59
C LEU A 23 -13.85 -6.77 5.34
N PHE A 24 -14.71 -5.77 5.53
CA PHE A 24 -14.35 -4.35 5.40
C PHE A 24 -13.22 -3.93 6.37
N PRO A 25 -13.32 -4.15 7.70
CA PRO A 25 -12.21 -3.82 8.61
C PRO A 25 -10.94 -4.62 8.32
N LYS A 26 -11.04 -5.90 7.87
CA LYS A 26 -9.88 -6.67 7.41
C LYS A 26 -9.22 -6.05 6.18
N LEU A 27 -9.99 -5.50 5.25
CA LEU A 27 -9.45 -4.85 4.06
C LEU A 27 -8.74 -3.55 4.42
N LEU A 28 -9.33 -2.75 5.32
CA LEU A 28 -8.70 -1.53 5.85
C LEU A 28 -7.37 -1.85 6.54
N GLN A 29 -7.33 -2.94 7.33
CA GLN A 29 -6.09 -3.43 7.93
C GLN A 29 -5.05 -3.78 6.85
N LYS A 30 -5.44 -4.51 5.80
CA LYS A 30 -4.52 -4.83 4.69
C LYS A 30 -4.01 -3.59 3.95
N MET A 31 -4.82 -2.54 3.81
CA MET A 31 -4.35 -1.28 3.23
C MET A 31 -3.30 -0.62 4.12
N ALA A 32 -3.46 -0.67 5.44
CA ALA A 32 -2.43 -0.20 6.37
C ALA A 32 -1.15 -1.05 6.28
N ASP A 33 -1.29 -2.38 6.23
CA ASP A 33 -0.17 -3.32 6.09
C ASP A 33 0.61 -3.06 4.79
N LEU A 34 -0.09 -2.78 3.68
CA LEU A 34 0.54 -2.45 2.39
C LEU A 34 1.36 -1.15 2.45
N ARG A 35 0.87 -0.10 3.13
CA ARG A 35 1.65 1.13 3.32
C ARG A 35 2.93 0.85 4.10
N GLN A 36 2.84 0.01 5.13
CA GLN A 36 4.00 -0.36 5.92
C GLN A 36 5.00 -1.17 5.09
N LEU A 37 4.54 -2.15 4.33
CA LEU A 37 5.38 -2.94 3.43
C LEU A 37 6.10 -2.05 2.39
N VAL A 38 5.41 -1.07 1.81
CA VAL A 38 6.02 -0.11 0.86
C VAL A 38 7.08 0.74 1.55
N THR A 39 6.84 1.18 2.79
CA THR A 39 7.80 1.96 3.58
C THR A 39 9.06 1.14 3.90
N GLU A 40 8.89 -0.10 4.35
CA GLU A 40 9.98 -1.04 4.62
C GLU A 40 10.78 -1.34 3.34
N ASN A 41 10.09 -1.56 2.22
CA ASN A 41 10.72 -1.77 0.93
C ASN A 41 11.54 -0.54 0.48
N ALA A 42 10.99 0.67 0.60
CA ALA A 42 11.70 1.91 0.30
C ALA A 42 12.99 2.05 1.14
N GLN A 43 12.92 1.73 2.45
CA GLN A 43 14.07 1.77 3.34
C GLN A 43 15.15 0.76 2.95
N LEU A 44 14.75 -0.48 2.61
CA LEU A 44 15.68 -1.50 2.14
C LEU A 44 16.34 -1.10 0.81
N VAL A 45 15.56 -0.58 -0.14
CA VAL A 45 16.09 -0.05 -1.41
C VAL A 45 17.07 1.08 -1.16
N GLN A 46 16.78 2.02 -0.26
CA GLN A 46 17.70 3.10 0.12
C GLN A 46 18.98 2.57 0.79
N MET A 47 18.87 1.56 1.66
CA MET A 47 20.02 0.92 2.30
C MET A 47 20.91 0.22 1.26
N ILE A 48 20.31 -0.48 0.29
CA ILE A 48 21.01 -1.10 -0.84
C ILE A 48 21.71 -0.01 -1.67
N LYS A 49 21.03 1.07 -2.05
CA LYS A 49 21.64 2.19 -2.79
C LYS A 49 22.82 2.85 -2.08
N LYS A 50 22.80 2.93 -0.74
CA LYS A 50 23.91 3.49 0.04
C LYS A 50 25.10 2.54 0.15
N THR A 51 24.85 1.24 0.10
CA THR A 51 25.88 0.20 0.25
C THR A 51 26.48 -0.19 -1.10
N GLU A 52 25.67 -0.21 -2.15
CA GLU A 52 26.06 -0.47 -3.53
C GLU A 52 26.17 0.86 -4.28
N SER A 53 27.38 1.42 -4.32
CA SER A 53 27.66 2.75 -4.87
C SER A 53 27.44 2.88 -6.40
N GLU A 54 26.93 1.84 -7.08
CA GLU A 54 26.86 1.76 -8.54
C GLU A 54 25.53 1.22 -9.12
N THR A 55 24.52 0.90 -8.31
CA THR A 55 23.20 0.49 -8.85
C THR A 55 22.35 1.73 -9.16
N SER A 56 22.50 2.20 -10.39
CA SER A 56 21.72 3.31 -10.98
C SER A 56 20.23 2.97 -10.98
N LEU A 57 19.51 3.32 -9.90
CA LEU A 57 18.07 3.10 -9.77
C LEU A 57 17.33 3.78 -10.93
N HIS A 58 16.37 3.09 -11.56
CA HIS A 58 15.61 3.61 -12.69
C HIS A 58 14.95 4.98 -12.37
N PRO A 59 14.93 5.96 -13.29
CA PRO A 59 14.45 7.32 -13.03
C PRO A 59 12.99 7.38 -12.52
N LEU A 60 12.11 6.49 -12.99
CA LEU A 60 10.74 6.39 -12.48
C LEU A 60 10.69 5.98 -11.00
N LEU A 61 11.56 5.04 -10.58
CA LEU A 61 11.62 4.62 -9.18
C LEU A 61 12.21 5.73 -8.31
N GLN A 62 13.15 6.52 -8.83
CA GLN A 62 13.67 7.68 -8.12
C GLN A 62 12.54 8.67 -7.80
N GLU A 63 11.66 8.97 -8.77
CA GLU A 63 10.55 9.90 -8.55
C GLU A 63 9.46 9.32 -7.63
N ILE A 64 9.23 8.00 -7.65
CA ILE A 64 8.26 7.33 -6.74
C ILE A 64 8.77 7.30 -5.29
N TYR A 65 10.08 7.20 -5.07
CA TYR A 65 10.69 7.18 -3.73
C TYR A 65 11.14 8.57 -3.22
N LYS A 66 10.90 9.62 -4.00
CA LYS A 66 11.22 10.99 -3.62
C LYS A 66 10.04 11.54 -2.82
N ASP A 67 10.31 11.95 -1.58
CA ASP A 67 9.34 12.59 -0.67
C ASP A 67 8.58 13.75 -1.34
#